data_AF-A0A126Z6T5-F1
#
_entry.id   AF-A0A126Z6T5-F1
#
_cell.length_a   1.000
_cell.length_b   1.000
_cell.length_c   1.000
_cell.angle_alpha   90.00
_cell.angle_beta   90.00
_cell.angle_gamma   90.00
#
_symmetry.space_group_name_H-M   'P 1'
#
loop_
_entity.id
_entity.type
_entity.pdbx_description
1 polymer ?
#
loop_
_entity_poly.entity_id
_entity_poly.type
_entity_poly.pdbx_seq_one_letter_code
_entity_poly.pdbx_strand_id
1 'polypeptide(L)'
;MRLFQTSEFDDRAEFTKQQKLIADILHDWDPIGVFDNPIFSQDPTEYDDLVSPLSVVLERGVTVAALAAELDEVMTKDYRMLNVDTEEVAAKLLAAWTAPSCQSPTARGSGGI
;
A
#
# COMPACT_ATOMS: atom_id res chain seq x y z
N MET A 1 -4.73 3.75 39.14
CA MET A 1 -5.36 3.16 37.94
C MET A 1 -4.89 3.93 36.71
N ARG A 2 -3.97 3.37 35.92
CA ARG A 2 -3.71 3.81 34.54
C ARG A 2 -4.24 2.69 33.65
N LEU A 3 -5.43 2.88 33.11
CA LEU A 3 -5.92 2.13 31.96
C LEU A 3 -5.56 3.00 30.76
N PHE A 4 -4.83 2.42 29.80
CA PHE A 4 -4.56 2.80 28.41
C PHE A 4 -3.14 2.32 28.08
N GLN A 5 -2.97 1.01 28.19
CA GLN A 5 -1.85 0.29 27.61
C GLN A 5 -2.50 -0.76 26.70
N THR A 6 -3.01 -0.27 25.57
CA THR A 6 -3.42 -1.11 24.44
C THR A 6 -2.48 -0.74 23.32
N SER A 7 -1.53 -1.64 23.06
CA SER A 7 -0.86 -1.88 21.79
C SER A 7 -0.68 -0.67 20.90
N GLU A 8 0.54 -0.13 20.85
CA GLU A 8 1.00 0.71 19.74
C GLU A 8 0.88 -0.12 18.45
N PHE A 9 -0.26 0.11 17.80
CA PHE A 9 -0.78 -0.31 16.51
C PHE A 9 0.29 -0.73 15.48
N ASP A 10 0.49 -2.05 15.35
CA ASP A 10 0.81 -2.63 14.05
C ASP A 10 -0.55 -2.86 13.36
N ASP A 11 -1.19 -1.78 12.87
CA ASP A 11 -2.46 -1.85 12.12
C ASP A 11 -2.31 -2.72 10.85
N ARG A 12 -1.07 -2.93 10.42
CA ARG A 12 -0.68 -3.81 9.33
C ARG A 12 -0.65 -5.29 9.74
N ALA A 13 -0.89 -5.66 11.00
CA ALA A 13 -0.94 -7.06 11.43
C ALA A 13 -2.01 -7.86 10.67
N GLU A 14 -3.13 -7.20 10.33
CA GLU A 14 -4.23 -7.79 9.57
C GLU A 14 -4.03 -7.72 8.04
N PHE A 15 -3.03 -6.97 7.57
CA PHE A 15 -2.77 -6.85 6.14
C PHE A 15 -2.23 -8.15 5.55
N THR A 16 -2.77 -8.52 4.39
CA THR A 16 -2.17 -9.54 3.53
C THR A 16 -0.78 -9.11 3.07
N LYS A 17 0.02 -10.07 2.57
CA LYS A 17 1.35 -9.75 2.01
C LYS A 17 1.29 -8.69 0.92
N GLN A 18 0.27 -8.76 0.05
CA GLN A 18 0.05 -7.79 -1.02
C GLN A 18 -0.29 -6.40 -0.46
N GLN A 19 -1.15 -6.33 0.55
CA GLN A 19 -1.50 -5.06 1.21
C GLN A 19 -0.29 -4.42 1.90
N LYS A 20 0.59 -5.21 2.51
CA LYS A 20 1.86 -4.70 3.06
C LYS A 20 2.76 -4.09 1.99
N LEU A 21 2.89 -4.76 0.84
CA LEU A 21 3.66 -4.22 -0.29
C LEU A 21 3.07 -2.90 -0.82
N ILE A 22 1.73 -2.79 -0.88
CA ILE A 22 1.06 -1.54 -1.25
C ILE A 22 1.39 -0.45 -0.22
N ALA A 23 1.25 -0.75 1.08
CA ALA A 23 1.53 0.19 2.15
C ALA A 23 2.98 0.70 2.11
N ASP A 24 3.95 -0.19 1.85
CA ASP A 24 5.36 0.19 1.72
C ASP A 24 5.59 1.10 0.49
N ILE A 25 4.95 0.81 -0.65
CA ILE A 25 5.06 1.66 -1.84
C ILE A 25 4.47 3.07 -1.60
N LEU A 26 3.35 3.15 -0.89
CA LEU A 26 2.72 4.43 -0.55
C LEU A 26 3.57 5.22 0.45
N HIS A 27 4.14 4.52 1.44
CA HIS A 27 5.06 5.12 2.39
C HIS A 27 6.31 5.69 1.69
N ASP A 28 6.88 4.96 0.73
CA ASP A 28 8.05 5.43 -0.04
C ASP A 28 7.71 6.57 -1.02
N TRP A 29 6.46 6.66 -1.47
CA TRP A 29 6.02 7.75 -2.35
C TRP A 29 5.93 9.08 -1.62
N ASP A 30 5.38 9.06 -0.40
CA ASP A 30 5.27 10.20 0.53
C ASP A 30 4.96 11.57 -0.13
N PRO A 31 3.87 11.71 -0.89
CA PRO A 31 3.62 12.91 -1.68
C PRO A 31 3.48 14.20 -0.84
N ILE A 32 3.05 14.10 0.41
CA ILE A 32 2.95 15.24 1.35
C ILE A 32 4.22 15.44 2.20
N GLY A 33 5.22 14.56 2.10
CA GLY A 33 6.48 14.67 2.83
C GLY A 33 6.33 14.48 4.35
N VAL A 34 5.45 13.57 4.78
CA VAL A 34 5.19 13.29 6.20
C VAL A 34 6.39 12.68 6.91
N PHE A 35 7.20 11.88 6.20
CA PHE A 35 8.32 11.16 6.81
C PHE A 35 9.61 11.99 6.85
N ASP A 36 9.81 12.89 5.89
CA ASP A 36 11.01 13.73 5.81
C ASP A 36 10.90 15.05 6.57
N ASN A 37 9.69 15.43 7.01
CA ASN A 37 9.47 16.71 7.67
C ASN A 37 9.35 16.56 9.20
N PRO A 38 10.24 17.19 9.99
CA PRO A 38 10.29 17.07 11.45
C PRO A 38 9.09 17.72 12.16
N ILE A 39 8.21 18.41 11.44
CA ILE A 39 7.00 19.05 11.97
C ILE A 39 5.83 18.04 12.05
N PHE A 40 5.81 17.03 11.17
CA PHE A 40 4.75 16.01 11.20
C PHE A 40 5.04 14.96 12.27
N SER A 41 3.99 14.26 12.71
CA SER A 41 4.09 13.18 13.70
C SER A 41 4.90 11.96 13.20
N GLN A 42 5.35 11.97 11.93
CA GLN A 42 6.01 10.84 11.27
C GLN A 42 5.23 9.54 11.47
N ASP A 43 3.90 9.64 11.37
CA ASP A 43 3.02 8.51 11.62
C ASP A 43 3.20 7.47 10.50
N PRO A 44 3.74 6.28 10.79
CA PRO A 44 4.00 5.26 9.76
C PRO A 44 2.72 4.75 9.08
N THR A 45 1.54 5.08 9.62
CA THR A 45 0.23 4.66 9.11
C THR A 45 -0.47 5.70 8.24
N GLU A 46 0.16 6.85 7.98
CA GLU A 46 -0.46 8.02 7.29
C GLU A 46 -1.18 7.66 5.97
N TYR A 47 -0.70 6.65 5.24
CA TYR A 47 -1.25 6.24 3.95
C TYR A 47 -1.94 4.85 3.98
N ASP A 48 -2.08 4.24 5.16
CA ASP A 48 -2.64 2.90 5.30
C ASP A 48 -4.14 2.85 4.97
N ASP A 49 -4.83 4.00 5.07
CA ASP A 49 -6.23 4.17 4.68
C ASP A 49 -6.47 3.98 3.17
N LEU A 50 -5.46 4.25 2.34
CA LEU A 50 -5.50 4.05 0.89
C LEU A 50 -5.32 2.58 0.48
N VAL A 51 -4.80 1.73 1.36
CA VAL A 51 -4.44 0.34 1.02
C VAL A 51 -5.68 -0.48 0.64
N SER A 52 -6.76 -0.35 1.41
CA SER A 52 -8.02 -1.07 1.16
C SER A 52 -8.70 -0.67 -0.16
N PRO A 53 -8.98 0.62 -0.45
CA PRO A 53 -9.58 1.01 -1.71
C PRO A 53 -8.70 0.67 -2.92
N LEU A 54 -7.38 0.84 -2.83
CA LEU A 54 -6.48 0.48 -3.92
C LEU A 54 -6.45 -1.03 -4.18
N SER A 55 -6.53 -1.86 -3.14
CA SER A 55 -6.64 -3.32 -3.30
C SER A 55 -7.90 -3.70 -4.10
N VAL A 56 -9.05 -3.08 -3.79
CA VAL A 56 -10.31 -3.31 -4.53
C VAL A 56 -10.20 -2.89 -5.99
N VAL A 57 -9.49 -1.80 -6.29
CA VAL A 57 -9.24 -1.35 -7.65
C VAL A 57 -8.31 -2.33 -8.40
N LEU A 58 -7.22 -2.75 -7.76
CA LEU A 58 -6.24 -3.68 -8.33
C LEU A 58 -6.83 -5.08 -8.59
N GLU A 59 -7.74 -5.56 -7.75
CA GLU A 59 -8.48 -6.82 -7.94
C GLU A 59 -9.29 -6.84 -9.25
N ARG A 60 -9.72 -5.68 -9.75
CA ARG A 60 -10.48 -5.57 -11.00
C ARG A 60 -9.61 -5.70 -12.26
N GLY A 61 -8.29 -5.81 -12.12
CA GLY A 61 -7.36 -5.92 -13.24
C GLY A 61 -7.27 -4.62 -14.05
N VAL A 62 -7.16 -3.48 -13.36
CA VAL A 62 -7.03 -2.16 -14.01
C VAL A 62 -5.69 -1.98 -14.71
N THR A 63 -5.63 -1.03 -15.63
CA THR A 63 -4.39 -0.58 -16.28
C THR A 63 -3.67 0.46 -15.41
N VAL A 64 -2.38 0.68 -15.69
CA VAL A 64 -1.58 1.74 -15.03
C VAL A 64 -2.25 3.11 -15.17
N ALA A 65 -2.71 3.46 -16.38
CA ALA A 65 -3.35 4.75 -16.63
C ALA A 65 -4.66 4.93 -15.84
N ALA A 66 -5.47 3.87 -15.71
CA ALA A 66 -6.69 3.91 -14.92
C ALA A 66 -6.37 4.06 -13.42
N LEU A 67 -5.37 3.32 -12.92
CA LEU A 67 -4.95 3.42 -11.52
C LEU A 67 -4.34 4.79 -11.18
N ALA A 68 -3.56 5.37 -12.10
CA ALA A 68 -3.00 6.71 -11.95
C ALA A 68 -4.09 7.79 -11.86
N ALA A 69 -5.17 7.66 -12.64
CA ALA A 69 -6.31 8.57 -12.59
C ALA A 69 -7.06 8.47 -11.25
N GLU A 70 -7.26 7.27 -10.72
CA GLU A 70 -7.87 7.07 -9.39
C GLU A 70 -7.00 7.68 -8.28
N LEU A 71 -5.67 7.48 -8.35
CA LEU A 71 -4.73 8.11 -7.41
C LEU A 71 -4.77 9.64 -7.50
N ASP A 72 -4.80 10.21 -8.71
CA ASP A 72 -4.87 11.67 -8.90
C ASP A 72 -6.18 12.25 -8.33
N GLU A 73 -7.29 11.53 -8.50
CA GLU A 73 -8.58 11.90 -7.93
C GLU A 73 -8.55 11.93 -6.40
N VAL A 74 -7.98 10.89 -5.76
CA VAL A 74 -7.81 10.82 -4.30
C VAL A 74 -6.89 11.93 -3.80
N MET A 75 -5.72 12.12 -4.42
CA MET A 75 -4.77 13.17 -4.05
C MET A 75 -5.41 14.56 -4.13
N THR A 76 -6.23 14.79 -5.16
CA THR A 76 -6.93 16.08 -5.35
C THR A 76 -8.06 16.29 -4.34
N LYS A 77 -8.88 15.27 -4.09
CA LYS A 77 -10.09 15.41 -3.27
C LYS A 77 -9.79 15.38 -1.78
N ASP A 78 -8.96 14.43 -1.37
CA ASP A 78 -8.77 14.08 0.03
C ASP A 78 -7.52 14.79 0.58
N TYR A 79 -6.42 14.78 -0.19
CA TYR A 79 -5.15 15.41 0.20
C TYR A 79 -4.98 16.85 -0.31
N ARG A 80 -5.91 17.34 -1.14
CA ARG A 80 -5.88 18.69 -1.73
C ARG A 80 -4.59 19.01 -2.49
N MET A 81 -3.94 17.99 -3.05
CA MET A 81 -2.73 18.12 -3.84
C MET A 81 -3.04 18.12 -5.33
N LEU A 82 -2.24 18.87 -6.09
CA LEU A 82 -2.34 18.94 -7.55
C LEU A 82 -0.97 18.65 -8.17
N ASN A 83 -0.95 18.05 -9.36
CA ASN A 83 0.25 17.72 -10.12
C ASN A 83 1.20 16.75 -9.39
N VAL A 84 0.64 15.79 -8.66
CA VAL A 84 1.43 14.71 -8.06
C VAL A 84 1.74 13.70 -9.18
N ASP A 85 2.97 13.19 -9.24
CA ASP A 85 3.32 12.13 -10.20
C ASP A 85 2.73 10.79 -9.74
N THR A 86 1.55 10.46 -10.27
CA THR A 86 0.81 9.24 -9.94
C THR A 86 1.09 8.08 -10.90
N GLU A 87 1.67 8.35 -12.08
CA GLU A 87 1.87 7.31 -13.10
C GLU A 87 2.97 6.33 -12.69
N GLU A 88 4.08 6.83 -12.16
CA GLU A 88 5.17 5.99 -11.66
C GLU A 88 4.68 5.09 -10.51
N VAL A 89 3.89 5.65 -9.59
CA VAL A 89 3.38 4.94 -8.41
C VAL A 89 2.34 3.90 -8.82
N ALA A 90 1.43 4.24 -9.73
CA ALA A 90 0.49 3.29 -10.30
C ALA A 90 1.21 2.10 -10.95
N ALA A 91 2.31 2.34 -11.65
CA ALA A 91 3.11 1.26 -12.25
C ALA A 91 3.73 0.35 -11.18
N LYS A 92 4.30 0.93 -10.12
CA LYS A 92 4.86 0.17 -8.98
C LYS A 92 3.80 -0.67 -8.26
N LEU A 93 2.64 -0.08 -7.98
CA LEU A 93 1.51 -0.76 -7.32
C LEU A 93 1.00 -1.94 -8.16
N LEU A 94 0.79 -1.73 -9.47
CA LEU A 94 0.34 -2.79 -10.36
C LEU A 94 1.38 -3.91 -10.51
N ALA A 95 2.67 -3.56 -10.59
CA ALA A 95 3.76 -4.53 -10.62
C ALA A 95 3.84 -5.35 -9.33
N ALA A 96 3.71 -4.72 -8.16
CA ALA A 96 3.71 -5.40 -6.88
C ALA A 96 2.50 -6.32 -6.69
N TRP A 97 1.33 -5.90 -7.19
CA TRP A 97 0.10 -6.69 -7.13
C TRP A 97 0.14 -7.94 -8.01
N THR A 98 0.74 -7.82 -9.19
CA THR A 98 0.80 -8.90 -10.20
C THR A 98 2.04 -9.77 -10.07
N ALA A 99 3.03 -9.36 -9.29
CA ALA A 99 4.19 -10.17 -8.99
C ALA A 99 3.74 -11.51 -8.40
N PRO A 100 4.25 -12.65 -8.91
CA PRO A 100 3.95 -13.93 -8.32
C PRO A 100 4.43 -13.86 -6.87
N SER A 101 3.48 -13.91 -5.93
CA SER A 101 3.80 -13.99 -4.51
C SER A 101 4.74 -15.17 -4.36
N CYS A 102 6.02 -14.92 -4.05
CA CYS A 102 7.09 -15.93 -4.01
C CYS A 102 6.54 -17.21 -3.38
N GLN A 103 6.12 -18.14 -4.23
CA GLN A 103 5.58 -19.41 -3.81
C GLN A 103 6.81 -20.11 -3.27
N SER A 104 6.83 -20.40 -1.96
CA SER A 104 7.74 -21.40 -1.43
C SER A 104 7.66 -22.61 -2.38
N PRO A 105 8.78 -23.13 -2.90
CA PRO A 105 8.74 -24.31 -3.73
C PRO A 105 8.00 -25.37 -2.91
N THR A 106 6.77 -25.68 -3.34
CA THR A 106 6.00 -26.75 -2.75
C THR A 106 6.85 -27.97 -2.97
N ALA A 107 7.42 -28.53 -1.90
CA ALA A 107 8.19 -29.75 -1.95
C ALA A 107 7.26 -30.85 -2.48
N ARG A 108 7.28 -31.03 -3.80
CA ARG A 108 6.62 -32.10 -4.52
C ARG A 108 7.73 -33.07 -4.94
N GLY A 109 8.10 -33.93 -4.02
CA GLY A 109 8.51 -35.31 -4.34
C GLY A 109 7.49 -36.20 -3.63
N SER A 110 6.51 -36.75 -4.35
CA SER A 110 6.58 -38.10 -4.95
C SER A 110 6.76 -39.14 -3.83
N GLY A 111 5.79 -39.96 -3.42
CA GLY A 111 4.82 -40.69 -4.24
C GLY A 111 5.35 -42.11 -4.52
N GLY A 112 4.80 -43.12 -3.84
CA GLY A 112 4.93 -44.57 -4.12
C GLY A 112 6.27 -45.19 -3.71
N ILE A 113 6.36 -46.37 -3.08
CA ILE A 113 5.44 -47.51 -2.93
C ILE A 113 5.76 -48.14 -1.57
#